data_AF-A0A9D5YLX0-F1
#
_entry.id   AF-A0A9D5YLX0-F1
#
_cell.length_a   1.000
_cell.length_b   1.000
_cell.length_c   1.000
_cell.angle_alpha   90.00
_cell.angle_beta   90.00
_cell.angle_gamma   90.00
#
_symmetry.space_group_name_H-M   'P 1'
#
loop_
_entity.id
_entity.type
_entity.pdbx_description
1 polymer ?
#
loop_
_entity_poly.entity_id
_entity_poly.type
_entity_poly.pdbx_seq_one_letter_code
_entity_poly.pdbx_strand_id
1 'polypeptide(L)'
;MIKRRKKQILLLLAVLWLCVIFGHSLMPASISGKESGGIFAWLHQFFPWLSHKLLRKLAHFAAFAVLGGLLCGLFWCYERFHLFKPMGTALCAAFVDETIQLFVTGRSGQISDMWIDLSGAVSMIVLVWLLLKRKRKIS
;
A
#
# COMPACT_ATOMS: atom_id res chain seq x y z
N MET A 1 -1.73 -15.48 -24.93
CA MET A 1 -1.39 -14.05 -25.16
C MET A 1 -1.95 -13.09 -24.10
N ILE A 2 -3.24 -13.19 -23.72
CA ILE A 2 -3.90 -12.26 -22.77
C ILE A 2 -3.24 -12.23 -21.37
N LYS A 3 -2.85 -13.38 -20.81
CA LYS A 3 -2.17 -13.43 -19.50
C LYS A 3 -0.83 -12.67 -19.47
N ARG A 4 -0.09 -12.66 -20.59
CA ARG A 4 1.21 -11.96 -20.70
C ARG A 4 1.03 -10.43 -20.64
N ARG A 5 0.05 -9.89 -21.37
CA ARG A 5 -0.27 -8.45 -21.33
C ARG A 5 -0.78 -8.00 -19.97
N LYS A 6 -1.71 -8.76 -19.34
CA LYS A 6 -2.21 -8.48 -17.99
C LYS A 6 -1.08 -8.44 -16.96
N LYS A 7 -0.17 -9.41 -17.01
CA LYS A 7 1.03 -9.44 -16.15
C LYS A 7 1.88 -8.18 -16.31
N GLN A 8 2.16 -7.75 -17.54
CA GLN A 8 2.97 -6.55 -17.80
C GLN A 8 2.29 -5.28 -17.29
N ILE A 9 0.98 -5.13 -17.50
CA ILE A 9 0.21 -3.98 -17.00
C ILE A 9 0.23 -3.95 -15.47
N LEU A 10 -0.06 -5.08 -14.81
CA LEU A 10 -0.06 -5.16 -13.34
C LEU A 10 1.32 -4.90 -12.75
N LEU A 11 2.38 -5.38 -13.40
CA LEU A 11 3.76 -5.09 -13.00
C LEU A 11 4.06 -3.60 -13.10
N LEU A 12 3.72 -2.97 -14.23
CA LEU A 12 3.93 -1.55 -14.45
C LEU A 12 3.16 -0.72 -13.42
N LEU A 13 1.89 -1.05 -13.17
CA LEU A 13 1.07 -0.37 -12.16
C LEU A 13 1.66 -0.55 -10.75
N ALA A 14 2.12 -1.75 -10.39
CA ALA A 14 2.74 -1.99 -9.09
C ALA A 14 4.04 -1.19 -8.91
N VAL A 15 4.88 -1.11 -9.94
CA VAL A 15 6.11 -0.31 -9.91
C VAL A 15 5.80 1.18 -9.80
N LEU A 16 4.88 1.70 -10.62
CA LEU A 16 4.46 3.10 -10.53
C LEU A 16 3.88 3.43 -9.15
N TRP A 17 3.09 2.52 -8.58
CA TRP A 17 2.51 2.71 -7.25
C TRP A 17 3.56 2.68 -6.14
N LEU A 18 4.59 1.83 -6.25
CA LEU A 18 5.75 1.89 -5.34
C LEU A 18 6.49 3.22 -5.44
N CYS A 19 6.65 3.78 -6.64
CA CYS A 19 7.23 5.11 -6.81
C CYS A 19 6.40 6.19 -6.10
N VAL A 20 5.06 6.08 -6.12
CA VAL A 20 4.18 7.00 -5.37
C VAL A 20 4.39 6.84 -3.86
N ILE A 21 4.39 5.61 -3.34
CA ILE A 21 4.60 5.33 -1.90
C ILE A 21 5.95 5.90 -1.45
N PHE A 22 7.03 5.51 -2.11
CA PHE A 22 8.38 5.94 -1.75
C PHE A 22 8.59 7.44 -1.97
N GLY A 23 7.98 8.02 -3.01
CA GLY A 23 7.99 9.45 -3.25
C GLY A 23 7.35 10.24 -2.10
N HIS A 24 6.22 9.76 -1.56
CA HIS A 24 5.61 10.34 -0.37
C HIS A 24 6.48 10.17 0.89
N SER A 25 7.18 9.06 1.02
CA SER A 25 8.06 8.80 2.17
C SER A 25 9.33 9.65 2.15
N LEU A 26 9.79 10.07 0.98
CA LEU A 26 10.89 11.04 0.83
C LEU A 26 10.49 12.47 1.23
N MET A 27 9.19 12.77 1.37
CA MET A 27 8.73 14.13 1.70
C MET A 27 8.85 14.43 3.21
N PRO A 28 9.48 15.56 3.59
CA PRO A 28 9.52 16.04 4.96
C PRO A 28 8.11 16.13 5.58
N ALA A 29 8.02 15.86 6.90
CA ALA A 29 6.75 15.88 7.62
C ALA A 29 6.01 17.23 7.50
N SER A 30 6.76 18.34 7.40
CA SER A 30 6.23 19.70 7.23
C SER A 30 5.50 19.92 5.89
N ILE A 31 5.95 19.26 4.82
CA ILE A 31 5.34 19.36 3.48
C ILE A 31 4.15 18.40 3.40
N SER A 32 4.31 17.16 3.87
CA SER A 32 3.23 16.15 3.91
C SER A 32 2.02 16.60 4.73
N GLY A 33 2.24 17.35 5.83
CA GLY A 33 1.16 17.93 6.63
C GLY A 33 0.37 19.03 5.91
N LYS A 34 1.04 19.81 5.04
CA LYS A 34 0.39 20.87 4.25
C LYS A 34 -0.45 20.31 3.10
N GLU A 35 0.04 19.30 2.40
CA GLU A 35 -0.67 18.61 1.31
C GLU A 35 -2.01 18.02 1.79
N SER A 36 -2.02 17.44 3.00
CA SER A 36 -3.22 16.84 3.59
C SER A 36 -4.14 17.84 4.28
N GLY A 37 -3.78 19.13 4.35
CA GLY A 37 -4.47 20.14 5.16
C GLY A 37 -5.94 20.34 4.78
N GLY A 38 -6.27 20.33 3.48
CA GLY A 38 -7.66 20.50 3.01
C GLY A 38 -8.56 19.30 3.38
N ILE A 39 -8.09 18.09 3.12
CA ILE A 39 -8.81 16.85 3.47
C ILE A 39 -8.93 16.73 4.99
N PHE A 40 -7.86 17.04 5.72
CA PHE A 40 -7.87 17.04 7.18
C PHE A 40 -8.89 18.03 7.73
N ALA A 41 -8.87 19.29 7.28
CA ALA A 41 -9.80 20.31 7.75
C ALA A 41 -11.26 19.92 7.49
N TRP A 42 -11.55 19.35 6.32
CA TRP A 42 -12.89 18.85 5.99
C TRP A 42 -13.30 17.67 6.88
N LEU A 43 -12.43 16.66 7.05
CA LEU A 43 -12.73 15.49 7.89
C LEU A 43 -12.86 15.85 9.37
N HIS A 44 -12.05 16.79 9.86
CA HIS A 44 -12.04 17.19 11.27
C HIS A 44 -13.34 17.89 11.70
N GLN A 45 -14.11 18.46 10.75
CA GLN A 45 -15.45 19.00 11.04
C GLN A 45 -16.42 17.91 11.51
N PHE A 46 -16.30 16.69 10.96
CA PHE A 46 -17.15 15.56 11.29
C PHE A 46 -16.52 14.60 12.31
N PHE A 47 -15.18 14.54 12.33
CA PHE A 47 -14.41 13.64 13.19
C PHE A 47 -13.34 14.44 13.96
N PRO A 48 -13.71 15.15 15.04
CA PRO A 48 -12.77 15.96 15.84
C PRO A 48 -11.66 15.14 16.52
N TRP A 49 -11.85 13.83 16.65
CA TRP A 49 -10.87 12.89 17.19
C TRP A 49 -9.84 12.43 16.14
N LEU A 50 -10.06 12.73 14.85
CA LEU A 50 -9.12 12.41 13.78
C LEU A 50 -7.94 13.37 13.81
N SER A 51 -6.79 12.89 14.29
CA SER A 51 -5.54 13.66 14.24
C SER A 51 -4.83 13.56 12.89
N HIS A 52 -3.98 14.53 12.54
CA HIS A 52 -3.13 14.46 11.34
C HIS A 52 -2.29 13.18 11.30
N LYS A 53 -1.80 12.72 12.46
CA LYS A 53 -1.02 11.48 12.58
C LYS A 53 -1.87 10.25 12.22
N LEU A 54 -3.14 10.22 12.65
CA LEU A 54 -4.05 9.13 12.32
C LEU A 54 -4.45 9.15 10.85
N LEU A 55 -4.80 10.32 10.30
CA LEU A 55 -5.11 10.47 8.87
C LEU A 55 -3.94 9.98 8.00
N ARG A 56 -2.70 10.32 8.39
CA ARG A 56 -1.50 9.83 7.71
C ARG A 56 -1.38 8.31 7.78
N LYS A 57 -1.58 7.69 8.95
CA LYS A 57 -1.54 6.23 9.10
C LYS A 57 -2.61 5.55 8.23
N LEU A 58 -3.81 6.13 8.14
CA LEU A 58 -4.87 5.62 7.27
C LEU A 58 -4.51 5.75 5.78
N ALA A 59 -3.86 6.85 5.39
CA ALA A 59 -3.39 7.03 4.01
C ALA A 59 -2.33 6.00 3.63
N HIS A 60 -1.35 5.74 4.50
CA HIS A 60 -0.34 4.70 4.28
C HIS A 60 -0.98 3.30 4.22
N PHE A 61 -1.87 2.97 5.17
CA PHE A 61 -2.65 1.73 5.15
C PHE A 61 -3.38 1.54 3.81
N ALA A 62 -4.06 2.58 3.32
CA ALA A 62 -4.78 2.54 2.04
C ALA A 62 -3.84 2.39 0.85
N ALA A 63 -2.69 3.09 0.86
CA ALA A 63 -1.68 2.96 -0.18
C ALA A 63 -1.12 1.54 -0.26
N PHE A 64 -0.80 0.94 0.88
CA PHE A 64 -0.36 -0.45 0.93
C PHE A 64 -1.47 -1.45 0.59
N ALA A 65 -2.73 -1.16 0.90
CA ALA A 65 -3.87 -1.96 0.43
C ALA A 65 -3.91 -2.00 -1.11
N VAL A 66 -3.80 -0.85 -1.79
CA VAL A 66 -3.72 -0.81 -3.26
C VAL A 66 -2.54 -1.64 -3.79
N LEU A 67 -1.36 -1.49 -3.18
CA LEU A 67 -0.19 -2.30 -3.53
C LEU A 67 -0.47 -3.80 -3.37
N GLY A 68 -1.07 -4.21 -2.25
CA GLY A 68 -1.44 -5.60 -1.97
C GLY A 68 -2.37 -6.20 -3.03
N GLY A 69 -3.38 -5.43 -3.46
CA GLY A 69 -4.28 -5.85 -4.54
C GLY A 69 -3.56 -6.04 -5.88
N LEU A 70 -2.69 -5.10 -6.24
CA LEU A 70 -1.87 -5.17 -7.46
C LEU A 70 -0.93 -6.38 -7.43
N LEU A 71 -0.23 -6.59 -6.31
CA LEU A 71 0.67 -7.74 -6.13
C LEU A 71 -0.09 -9.06 -6.17
N CYS A 72 -1.24 -9.17 -5.51
CA CYS A 72 -2.05 -10.38 -5.55
C CYS A 72 -2.48 -10.70 -7.00
N GLY A 73 -2.99 -9.70 -7.73
CA GLY A 73 -3.36 -9.86 -9.14
C GLY A 73 -2.17 -10.24 -10.03
N LEU A 74 -1.01 -9.62 -9.81
CA LEU A 74 0.22 -9.90 -10.54
C LEU A 74 0.69 -11.34 -10.32
N PHE A 75 0.83 -11.75 -9.07
CA PHE A 75 1.27 -13.10 -8.71
C PHE A 75 0.26 -14.16 -9.14
N TRP A 76 -1.04 -13.85 -9.16
CA TRP A 76 -2.09 -14.75 -9.66
C TRP A 76 -1.97 -15.08 -11.15
N CYS A 77 -1.30 -14.20 -11.92
CA CYS A 77 -1.03 -14.45 -13.34
C CYS A 77 0.11 -15.46 -13.57
N TYR A 78 0.87 -15.84 -12.55
CA TYR A 78 1.90 -16.88 -12.63
C TYR A 78 1.30 -18.28 -12.36
N GLU A 79 1.92 -19.33 -12.90
CA GLU A 79 1.37 -20.69 -12.82
C GLU A 79 1.29 -21.26 -11.39
N ARG A 80 2.22 -20.88 -10.51
CA ARG A 80 2.27 -21.31 -9.10
C ARG A 80 2.03 -20.14 -8.15
N PHE A 81 0.75 -19.83 -7.93
CA PHE A 81 0.32 -18.82 -6.97
C PHE A 81 0.41 -19.35 -5.54
N HIS A 82 1.08 -18.60 -4.68
CA HIS A 82 1.08 -18.80 -3.23
C HIS A 82 0.97 -17.44 -2.55
N LEU A 83 0.17 -17.34 -1.47
CA LEU A 83 -0.08 -16.09 -0.75
C LEU A 83 1.19 -15.46 -0.16
N PHE A 84 2.19 -16.27 0.20
CA PHE A 84 3.44 -15.76 0.77
C PHE A 84 4.23 -14.88 -0.21
N LYS A 85 4.06 -15.05 -1.54
CA LYS A 85 4.78 -14.24 -2.54
C LYS A 85 4.35 -12.76 -2.52
N PRO A 86 3.07 -12.41 -2.74
CA PRO A 86 2.63 -11.02 -2.62
C PRO A 86 2.80 -10.47 -1.20
N MET A 87 2.59 -11.29 -0.16
CA MET A 87 2.79 -10.87 1.23
C MET A 87 4.26 -10.53 1.53
N GLY A 88 5.20 -11.38 1.10
CA GLY A 88 6.62 -11.14 1.26
C GLY A 88 7.09 -9.90 0.49
N THR A 89 6.61 -9.70 -0.74
CA THR A 89 6.92 -8.47 -1.51
C THR A 89 6.36 -7.22 -0.82
N ALA A 90 5.14 -7.27 -0.27
CA ALA A 90 4.56 -6.17 0.48
C ALA A 90 5.33 -5.87 1.77
N LEU A 91 5.76 -6.90 2.50
CA LEU A 91 6.62 -6.75 3.68
C LEU A 91 7.94 -6.07 3.34
N CYS A 92 8.60 -6.50 2.26
CA CYS A 92 9.83 -5.85 1.80
C CYS A 92 9.59 -4.38 1.43
N ALA A 93 8.47 -4.07 0.75
CA ALA A 93 8.11 -2.71 0.43
C ALA A 93 7.89 -1.85 1.69
N ALA A 94 7.18 -2.37 2.70
CA ALA A 94 6.97 -1.67 3.98
C ALA A 94 8.28 -1.43 4.73
N PHE A 95 9.19 -2.41 4.71
CA PHE A 95 10.51 -2.27 5.31
C PHE A 95 11.35 -1.20 4.61
N VAL A 96 11.34 -1.18 3.27
CA VAL A 96 12.03 -0.14 2.47
C VAL A 96 11.42 1.23 2.73
N ASP A 97 10.10 1.33 2.84
CA ASP A 97 9.40 2.58 3.12
C ASP A 97 9.84 3.19 4.45
N GLU A 98 9.80 2.41 5.53
CA GLU A 98 10.26 2.84 6.86
C GLU A 98 11.76 3.16 6.88
N THR A 99 12.56 2.39 6.12
CA THR A 99 13.98 2.68 5.96
C THR A 99 14.21 4.03 5.30
N ILE A 100 13.45 4.37 4.26
CA ILE A 100 13.51 5.70 3.62
C ILE A 100 13.13 6.79 4.63
N GLN A 101 12.07 6.58 5.42
CA GLN A 101 11.62 7.55 6.42
C GLN A 101 12.67 7.83 7.50
N LEU A 102 13.52 6.85 7.85
CA LEU A 102 14.64 7.06 8.79
C LEU A 102 15.67 8.08 8.28
N PHE A 103 15.78 8.28 6.97
CA PHE A 103 16.70 9.24 6.36
C PHE A 103 16.07 10.62 6.10
N VAL A 104 14.80 10.81 6.45
CA VAL A 104 14.07 12.08 6.21
C VAL A 104 13.92 12.88 7.50
N THR A 105 14.29 14.16 7.44
CA THR A 105 14.21 15.07 8.60
C THR A 105 12.79 15.21 9.12
N GLY A 106 12.61 15.08 10.44
CA GLY A 106 11.29 15.20 11.09
C GLY A 106 10.39 13.97 10.91
N ARG A 107 10.93 12.86 10.40
CA ARG A 107 10.31 11.54 10.41
C ARG A 107 11.07 10.63 11.38
N SER A 108 10.34 9.70 11.97
CA SER A 108 10.92 8.60 12.75
C SER A 108 10.39 7.33 12.14
N GLY A 109 11.26 6.42 11.68
CA GLY A 109 10.82 5.09 11.30
C GLY A 109 10.27 4.36 12.54
N GLN A 110 9.08 3.77 12.44
CA GLN A 110 8.45 3.05 13.54
C GLN A 110 8.07 1.65 13.08
N ILE A 111 8.48 0.65 13.85
CA ILE A 111 8.08 -0.75 13.61
C ILE A 111 6.55 -0.88 13.61
N SER A 112 5.84 -0.10 14.43
CA SER A 112 4.37 -0.05 14.41
C SER A 112 3.79 0.42 13.08
N ASP A 113 4.45 1.35 12.39
CA ASP A 113 3.97 1.89 11.11
C ASP A 113 4.18 0.86 10.00
N MET A 114 5.30 0.13 10.03
CA MET A 114 5.52 -1.06 9.18
C MET A 114 4.39 -2.10 9.32
N TRP A 115 3.94 -2.39 10.55
CA TRP A 115 2.85 -3.34 10.78
C TRP A 115 1.49 -2.85 10.27
N ILE A 116 1.23 -1.55 10.39
CA ILE A 116 0.00 -0.93 9.83
C ILE A 116 0.01 -1.09 8.31
N ASP A 117 1.13 -0.78 7.66
CA ASP A 117 1.27 -0.86 6.20
C ASP A 117 1.16 -2.30 5.71
N LEU A 118 1.82 -3.23 6.39
CA LEU A 118 1.67 -4.65 6.11
C LEU A 118 0.22 -5.12 6.28
N SER A 119 -0.48 -4.66 7.32
CA SER A 119 -1.89 -5.04 7.54
C SER A 119 -2.81 -4.53 6.41
N GLY A 120 -2.55 -3.32 5.89
CA GLY A 120 -3.22 -2.79 4.71
C GLY A 120 -3.02 -3.68 3.50
N ALA A 121 -1.77 -4.02 3.18
CA ALA A 121 -1.46 -4.91 2.07
C ALA A 121 -2.09 -6.29 2.22
N VAL A 122 -1.95 -6.93 3.39
CA VAL A 122 -2.49 -8.26 3.67
C VAL A 122 -4.01 -8.29 3.53
N SER A 123 -4.71 -7.27 4.05
CA SER A 123 -6.18 -7.19 3.96
C SER A 123 -6.66 -7.24 2.50
N MET A 124 -6.03 -6.45 1.62
CA MET A 124 -6.40 -6.43 0.21
C MET A 124 -5.93 -7.67 -0.55
N ILE A 125 -4.76 -8.23 -0.23
CA ILE A 125 -4.29 -9.50 -0.80
C ILE A 125 -5.33 -10.60 -0.56
N VAL A 126 -5.80 -10.74 0.68
CA VAL A 126 -6.79 -11.76 1.05
C VAL A 126 -8.11 -11.52 0.32
N LEU A 127 -8.59 -10.27 0.29
CA LEU A 127 -9.83 -9.92 -0.43
C LEU A 127 -9.75 -10.27 -1.92
N VAL A 128 -8.70 -9.81 -2.62
CA VAL A 128 -8.52 -10.07 -4.06
C VAL A 128 -8.34 -11.56 -4.32
N TRP A 129 -7.59 -12.27 -3.48
CA TRP A 129 -7.43 -13.72 -3.59
C TRP A 129 -8.77 -14.46 -3.52
N LEU A 130 -9.62 -14.11 -2.54
CA LEU A 130 -10.95 -14.71 -2.39
C LEU A 130 -11.84 -14.45 -3.60
N LEU A 131 -11.83 -13.22 -4.13
CA LEU A 131 -12.59 -12.84 -5.32
C LEU A 131 -12.13 -13.62 -6.56
N LEU A 132 -10.82 -13.74 -6.77
CA LEU A 132 -10.24 -14.46 -7.91
C LEU A 132 -10.47 -15.98 -7.80
N LYS A 133 -10.37 -16.53 -6.59
CA LYS A 133 -10.69 -17.94 -6.31
C LYS A 133 -12.16 -18.24 -6.58
N ARG A 134 -13.07 -17.34 -6.16
CA ARG A 134 -14.50 -17.44 -6.43
C ARG A 134 -14.80 -17.41 -7.93
N LYS A 135 -14.19 -16.48 -8.69
CA LYS A 135 -14.35 -16.39 -10.15
C LYS A 135 -13.88 -17.65 -10.88
N ARG A 136 -12.78 -18.27 -10.45
CA ARG A 136 -12.29 -19.54 -11.03
C ARG A 136 -13.21 -20.72 -10.76
N LYS A 137 -13.96 -20.73 -9.65
CA LYS A 137 -14.90 -21.82 -9.32
C LYS A 137 -16.21 -21.75 -10.12
N ILE A 138 -16.59 -20.55 -10.58
CA ILE A 138 -17.85 -20.30 -11.30
C ILE A 138 -17.67 -20.38 -12.82
N SER A 139 -16.45 -20.17 -13.31
CA SER A 139 -16.07 -20.30 -14.73
C SER A 139 -15.65 -21.73 -15.08
#